data_AF-A0A1B6HI81-F1
#
_entry.id   AF-A0A1B6HI81-F1
#
_cell.length_a   1.000
_cell.length_b   1.000
_cell.length_c   1.000
_cell.angle_alpha   90.00
_cell.angle_beta   90.00
_cell.angle_gamma   90.00
#
_symmetry.space_group_name_H-M   'P 1'
#
loop_
_entity.id
_entity.type
_entity.pdbx_description
1 polymer ?
#
loop_
_entity_poly.entity_id
_entity_poly.type
_entity_poly.pdbx_seq_one_letter_code
_entity_poly.pdbx_strand_id
1 'polypeptide(L)'
;NDCPDVLTCIDMKCVDPCPGPCAQNSSCRVHKHVPFCSCSPGQIYLAGSWPPFPGAKKRYQVETVKANWYGAMVHCMNHNGRLATISSLEESEIVKAEINKSGQKPQFWTSGMNYPETNSWTWMSTGQRVTFTDWTPGQPSNWLNLHAGEHCLELWEPGHYRWNDKNCLEISYFICEYYDL
;
A
#
# COMPACT_ATOMS: atom_id res chain seq x y z
N ASN A 1 6.43 1.01 17.77
CA ASN A 1 6.13 1.98 16.69
C ASN A 1 4.86 2.69 17.17
N ASP A 2 5.02 3.90 17.72
CA ASP A 2 4.16 4.40 18.81
C ASP A 2 3.34 5.64 18.41
N CYS A 3 3.09 5.85 17.12
CA CYS A 3 2.27 7.00 16.71
C CYS A 3 0.84 6.84 17.25
N PRO A 4 0.19 7.92 17.71
CA PRO A 4 -1.25 7.92 18.00
C PRO A 4 -2.07 7.53 16.76
N ASP A 5 -3.24 6.93 16.96
CA ASP A 5 -4.16 6.48 15.88
C ASP A 5 -4.55 7.58 14.89
N VAL A 6 -4.42 8.85 15.28
CA VAL A 6 -4.72 10.04 14.47
C VAL A 6 -3.54 10.54 13.62
N LEU A 7 -2.35 9.92 13.73
CA LEU A 7 -1.14 10.26 12.96
C LEU A 7 -0.64 9.04 12.18
N THR A 8 0.28 9.20 11.24
CA THR A 8 0.92 8.09 10.50
C THR A 8 2.45 8.16 10.57
N CYS A 9 3.15 7.04 10.43
CA CYS A 9 4.61 6.99 10.53
C CYS A 9 5.26 6.99 9.13
N ILE A 10 5.91 8.10 8.79
CA ILE A 10 6.64 8.30 7.53
C ILE A 10 8.03 8.84 7.89
N ASP A 11 9.09 8.24 7.33
CA ASP A 11 10.47 8.64 7.59
C ASP A 11 10.78 8.74 9.10
N MET A 12 10.32 7.74 9.86
CA MET A 12 10.47 7.66 11.33
C MET A 12 9.82 8.82 12.11
N LYS A 13 8.89 9.56 11.50
CA LYS A 13 8.17 10.68 12.13
C LYS A 13 6.67 10.45 12.09
N CYS A 14 5.97 10.83 13.17
CA CYS A 14 4.51 10.85 13.18
C CYS A 14 4.02 12.13 12.48
N VAL A 15 3.26 11.99 11.40
CA VAL A 15 2.74 13.10 10.59
C VAL A 15 1.22 12.99 10.46
N ASP A 16 0.55 14.13 10.31
CA ASP A 16 -0.88 14.15 9.96
C ASP A 16 -1.04 13.64 8.52
N PRO A 17 -1.80 12.57 8.26
CA PRO A 17 -2.00 12.05 6.93
C PRO A 17 -3.04 12.82 6.09
N CYS A 18 -3.81 13.75 6.66
CA CYS A 18 -4.88 14.44 5.94
C CYS A 18 -4.43 15.46 4.88
N PRO A 19 -3.33 16.20 5.04
CA PRO A 19 -2.85 17.12 4.01
C PRO A 19 -2.40 16.36 2.74
N GLY A 20 -3.19 16.43 1.68
CA GLY A 20 -2.85 15.94 0.34
C GLY A 20 -3.69 14.79 -0.23
N PRO A 21 -4.04 13.72 0.52
CA PRO A 21 -4.70 12.55 -0.07
C PRO A 21 -6.14 12.78 -0.50
N CYS A 22 -6.81 13.77 0.09
CA CYS A 22 -8.22 14.05 -0.12
C CYS A 22 -8.42 15.16 -1.16
N ALA A 23 -9.47 15.04 -1.98
CA ALA A 23 -9.84 16.06 -2.97
C ALA A 23 -10.24 17.40 -2.32
N GLN A 24 -10.10 18.51 -3.06
CA GLN A 24 -10.57 19.82 -2.60
C GLN A 24 -12.05 19.79 -2.20
N ASN A 25 -12.39 20.46 -1.10
CA ASN A 25 -13.75 20.51 -0.50
C ASN A 25 -14.29 19.17 0.05
N SER A 26 -13.43 18.18 0.28
CA SER A 26 -13.77 17.00 1.08
C SER A 26 -13.36 17.18 2.55
N SER A 27 -14.10 16.56 3.47
CA SER A 27 -13.70 16.49 4.86
C SER A 27 -12.82 15.28 5.08
N CYS A 28 -11.63 15.48 5.64
CA CYS A 28 -10.73 14.41 6.03
C CYS A 28 -10.88 14.07 7.51
N ARG A 29 -10.91 12.78 7.85
CA ARG A 29 -10.82 12.27 9.22
C ARG A 29 -9.81 11.13 9.24
N VAL A 30 -9.01 11.00 10.28
CA VAL A 30 -8.04 9.90 10.38
C VAL A 30 -8.68 8.72 11.12
N HIS A 31 -8.55 7.52 10.55
CA HIS A 31 -8.95 6.26 11.19
C HIS A 31 -7.78 5.27 11.13
N LYS A 32 -7.23 4.91 12.30
CA LYS A 32 -6.13 3.94 12.44
C LYS A 32 -4.95 4.23 11.49
N HIS A 33 -4.37 5.43 11.60
CA HIS A 33 -3.26 5.94 10.78
C HIS A 33 -3.56 6.23 9.30
N VAL A 34 -4.80 6.03 8.83
CA VAL A 34 -5.21 6.23 7.43
C VAL A 34 -6.17 7.41 7.31
N PRO A 35 -6.00 8.29 6.31
CA PRO A 35 -6.94 9.37 6.04
C PRO A 35 -8.20 8.80 5.36
N PHE A 36 -9.34 9.03 5.99
CA PHE A 36 -10.67 8.76 5.44
C PHE A 36 -11.25 10.07 4.90
N CYS A 37 -11.42 10.14 3.59
CA CYS A 37 -12.00 11.30 2.92
C CYS A 37 -13.51 11.09 2.73
N SER A 38 -14.35 11.97 3.26
CA SER A 38 -15.77 12.03 2.93
C SER A 38 -16.09 13.29 2.14
N CYS A 39 -16.84 13.14 1.07
CA CYS A 39 -17.28 14.25 0.24
C CYS A 39 -18.55 14.89 0.82
N SER A 40 -18.77 16.18 0.54
CA SER A 40 -20.04 16.84 0.87
C SER A 40 -21.22 16.11 0.21
N PRO A 41 -22.42 16.05 0.84
CA PRO A 41 -23.58 15.39 0.27
C PRO A 41 -23.86 15.89 -1.15
N GLY A 42 -23.91 14.96 -2.12
CA GLY A 42 -24.13 15.27 -3.54
C GLY A 42 -22.87 15.35 -4.40
N GLN A 43 -21.67 15.35 -3.81
CA GLN A 43 -20.42 15.15 -4.54
C GLN A 43 -19.97 13.69 -4.42
N ILE A 44 -20.18 12.90 -5.47
CA ILE A 44 -19.51 11.61 -5.63
C ILE A 44 -18.22 11.92 -6.39
N TYR A 45 -17.13 12.20 -5.68
CA TYR A 45 -15.84 11.87 -6.28
C TYR A 45 -15.75 10.35 -6.19
N LEU A 46 -15.88 9.68 -7.34
CA LEU A 46 -15.36 8.33 -7.46
C LEU A 46 -13.92 8.43 -6.96
N ALA A 47 -13.61 7.83 -5.81
CA ALA A 47 -12.23 7.67 -5.39
C ALA A 47 -11.54 6.92 -6.54
N GLY A 48 -10.89 7.68 -7.41
CA GLY A 48 -10.21 7.26 -8.62
C GLY A 48 -10.88 6.17 -9.46
N SER A 49 -11.57 6.56 -10.54
CA SER A 49 -11.54 5.71 -11.72
C SER A 49 -10.08 5.63 -12.19
N TRP A 50 -9.38 4.59 -11.74
CA TRP A 50 -8.02 4.24 -12.13
C TRP A 50 -8.11 3.07 -13.12
N PRO A 51 -7.51 3.14 -14.33
CA PRO A 51 -6.61 4.18 -14.83
C PRO A 51 -7.27 5.58 -14.95
N PRO A 52 -6.53 6.67 -14.68
CA PRO A 52 -7.10 8.01 -14.55
C PRO A 52 -7.58 8.59 -15.89
N PHE A 53 -7.12 8.02 -17.00
CA PHE A 53 -7.54 8.35 -18.36
C PHE A 53 -7.45 7.11 -19.28
N PRO A 54 -8.20 7.06 -20.40
CA PRO A 54 -8.11 5.97 -21.38
C PRO A 54 -6.69 5.85 -21.95
N GLY A 55 -6.19 4.62 -22.05
CA GLY A 55 -4.84 4.36 -22.59
C GLY A 55 -3.70 4.53 -21.58
N ALA A 56 -3.98 4.96 -20.34
CA ALA A 56 -2.94 5.14 -19.34
C ALA A 56 -2.15 3.86 -19.10
N LYS A 57 -0.82 3.98 -19.12
CA LYS A 57 0.08 2.86 -18.85
C LYS A 57 0.51 2.90 -17.40
N LYS A 58 0.31 1.78 -16.71
CA LYS A 58 0.77 1.61 -15.33
C LYS A 58 2.29 1.47 -15.30
N ARG A 59 2.95 2.12 -14.34
CA ARG A 59 4.36 1.92 -14.00
C ARG A 59 4.56 1.84 -12.49
N TYR A 60 5.67 1.24 -12.07
CA TYR A 60 6.04 1.07 -10.67
C TYR A 60 7.31 1.84 -10.35
N GLN A 61 7.46 2.24 -9.09
CA GLN A 61 8.67 2.89 -8.59
C GLN A 61 8.87 2.51 -7.12
N VAL A 62 10.10 2.19 -6.76
CA VAL A 62 10.51 2.00 -5.37
C VAL A 62 10.81 3.36 -4.75
N GLU A 63 10.16 3.65 -3.63
CA GLU A 63 10.42 4.86 -2.86
C GLU A 63 11.66 4.70 -1.99
N THR A 64 12.49 5.75 -1.89
CA THR A 64 13.73 5.73 -1.10
C THR A 64 13.50 5.98 0.38
N VAL A 65 12.32 6.48 0.74
CA VAL A 65 11.91 6.68 2.13
C VAL A 65 11.29 5.39 2.69
N LYS A 66 11.29 5.25 4.01
CA LYS A 66 10.65 4.13 4.70
C LYS A 66 9.41 4.59 5.43
N ALA A 67 8.42 3.71 5.52
CA ALA A 67 7.18 3.96 6.24
C ALA A 67 6.59 2.66 6.75
N ASN A 68 5.63 2.75 7.67
CA ASN A 68 4.73 1.63 7.91
C ASN A 68 3.74 1.50 6.74
N TRP A 69 2.94 0.44 6.72
CA TRP A 69 2.04 0.17 5.58
C TRP A 69 1.07 1.33 5.32
N TYR A 70 0.53 1.93 6.39
CA TYR A 70 -0.38 3.07 6.30
C TYR A 70 0.31 4.35 5.79
N GLY A 71 1.51 4.63 6.29
CA GLY A 71 2.32 5.78 5.85
C GLY A 71 2.77 5.64 4.39
N ALA A 72 3.10 4.42 3.95
CA ALA A 72 3.42 4.13 2.55
C ALA A 72 2.23 4.42 1.62
N MET A 73 1.02 4.04 2.02
CA MET A 73 -0.20 4.37 1.28
C MET A 73 -0.42 5.88 1.15
N VAL A 74 -0.32 6.61 2.26
CA VAL A 74 -0.44 8.08 2.28
C VAL A 74 0.63 8.75 1.42
N HIS A 75 1.88 8.28 1.51
CA HIS A 75 2.98 8.81 0.71
C HIS A 75 2.69 8.69 -0.78
N CYS A 76 2.30 7.51 -1.26
CA CYS A 76 2.01 7.33 -2.69
C CYS A 76 0.85 8.22 -3.16
N MET A 77 -0.22 8.33 -2.35
CA MET A 77 -1.38 9.19 -2.66
C MET A 77 -0.98 10.66 -2.78
N ASN A 78 -0.13 11.15 -1.87
CA ASN A 78 0.38 12.53 -1.88
C ASN A 78 1.29 12.85 -3.07
N HIS A 79 1.83 11.83 -3.73
CA HIS A 79 2.66 11.97 -4.92
C HIS A 79 1.89 11.62 -6.20
N ASN A 80 0.56 11.72 -6.20
CA ASN A 80 -0.31 11.43 -7.34
C ASN A 80 -0.22 9.97 -7.85
N GLY A 81 0.18 9.04 -6.99
CA GLY A 81 0.15 7.61 -7.25
C GLY A 81 -0.70 6.88 -6.22
N ARG A 82 -0.48 5.58 -6.09
CA ARG A 82 -1.03 4.75 -5.00
C ARG A 82 -0.08 3.63 -4.66
N LEU A 83 -0.24 3.03 -3.48
CA LEU A 83 0.56 1.88 -3.11
C LEU A 83 0.33 0.74 -4.12
N ALA A 84 1.38 0.03 -4.50
CA ALA A 84 1.37 -0.85 -5.66
C ALA A 84 0.37 -2.00 -5.51
N THR A 85 -0.44 -2.21 -6.56
CA THR A 85 -1.27 -3.39 -6.79
C THR A 85 -0.58 -4.29 -7.83
N ILE A 86 -0.39 -5.57 -7.49
CA ILE A 86 0.30 -6.54 -8.35
C ILE A 86 -0.64 -7.68 -8.66
N SER A 87 -1.29 -7.60 -9.82
CA SER A 87 -2.43 -8.43 -10.21
C SER A 87 -2.11 -9.49 -11.26
N SER A 88 -0.84 -9.59 -11.68
CA SER A 88 -0.38 -10.58 -12.66
C SER A 88 1.09 -10.95 -12.45
N LEU A 89 1.51 -12.05 -13.07
CA LEU A 89 2.91 -12.46 -13.11
C LEU A 89 3.78 -11.41 -13.82
N GLU A 90 3.28 -10.84 -14.92
CA GLU A 90 3.97 -9.78 -15.67
C GLU A 90 4.22 -8.55 -14.80
N GLU A 91 3.22 -8.09 -14.04
CA GLU A 91 3.39 -6.99 -13.08
C GLU A 91 4.40 -7.35 -11.98
N SER A 92 4.38 -8.60 -11.50
CA SER A 92 5.35 -9.09 -10.50
C SER A 92 6.79 -9.03 -11.02
N GLU A 93 7.02 -9.40 -12.28
CA GLU A 93 8.34 -9.34 -12.91
C GLU A 93 8.83 -7.89 -13.10
N ILE A 94 7.94 -6.98 -13.53
CA ILE A 94 8.26 -5.54 -13.63
C ILE A 94 8.66 -4.98 -12.26
N VAL A 95 7.88 -5.29 -11.22
CA VAL A 95 8.16 -4.82 -9.86
C VAL A 95 9.51 -5.35 -9.35
N LYS A 96 9.81 -6.64 -9.58
CA LYS A 96 11.11 -7.24 -9.22
C LYS A 96 12.28 -6.54 -9.94
N ALA A 97 12.08 -6.13 -11.20
CA ALA A 97 13.09 -5.37 -11.94
C ALA A 97 13.31 -3.97 -11.33
N GLU A 98 12.26 -3.25 -10.96
CA GLU A 98 12.38 -1.93 -10.29
C GLU A 98 13.04 -2.04 -8.91
N ILE A 99 12.75 -3.10 -8.14
CA ILE A 99 13.45 -3.39 -6.88
C ILE A 99 14.95 -3.54 -7.12
N ASN A 100 15.35 -4.39 -8.08
CA ASN A 100 16.76 -4.62 -8.38
C ASN A 100 17.46 -3.34 -8.83
N LYS A 101 16.80 -2.52 -9.67
CA LYS A 101 17.30 -1.24 -10.15
C LYS A 101 17.45 -0.20 -9.04
N SER A 102 16.57 -0.21 -8.03
CA SER A 102 16.61 0.74 -6.90
C SER A 102 17.81 0.53 -5.96
N GLY A 103 18.35 -0.70 -5.91
CA GLY A 103 19.38 -1.11 -4.95
C GLY A 103 18.92 -1.19 -3.49
N GLN A 104 17.64 -0.93 -3.19
CA GLN A 104 17.09 -0.99 -1.84
C GLN A 104 16.83 -2.43 -1.42
N LYS A 105 16.91 -2.71 -0.11
CA LYS A 105 16.68 -4.03 0.52
C LYS A 105 16.22 -3.86 1.98
N PRO A 106 15.59 -4.87 2.62
CA PRO A 106 15.25 -6.18 2.08
C PRO A 106 13.77 -6.36 1.70
N GLN A 107 12.90 -5.42 2.05
CA GLN A 107 11.45 -5.62 2.07
C GLN A 107 10.71 -4.42 1.51
N PHE A 108 9.54 -4.68 0.93
CA PHE A 108 8.75 -3.68 0.22
C PHE A 108 7.25 -3.84 0.44
N TRP A 109 6.58 -2.82 0.94
CA TRP A 109 5.12 -2.82 1.03
C TRP A 109 4.45 -2.74 -0.35
N THR A 110 3.33 -3.45 -0.45
CA THR A 110 2.33 -3.37 -1.53
C THR A 110 0.97 -3.02 -0.93
N SER A 111 -0.06 -2.76 -1.74
CA SER A 111 -1.40 -2.42 -1.25
C SER A 111 -2.24 -3.61 -0.80
N GLY A 112 -1.67 -4.81 -0.71
CA GLY A 112 -2.41 -6.02 -0.33
C GLY A 112 -2.67 -6.05 1.18
N MET A 113 -3.92 -6.28 1.57
CA MET A 113 -4.32 -6.43 2.96
C MET A 113 -5.30 -7.58 3.14
N ASN A 114 -5.17 -8.34 4.22
CA ASN A 114 -6.16 -9.32 4.66
C ASN A 114 -7.08 -8.66 5.69
N TYR A 115 -8.39 -8.62 5.39
CA TYR A 115 -9.38 -8.15 6.36
C TYR A 115 -9.67 -9.23 7.40
N PRO A 116 -9.36 -9.02 8.69
CA PRO A 116 -9.48 -10.06 9.71
C PRO A 116 -10.90 -10.65 9.83
N GLU A 117 -11.93 -9.83 9.59
CA GLU A 117 -13.33 -10.23 9.66
C GLU A 117 -13.76 -11.18 8.55
N THR A 118 -13.16 -11.06 7.37
CA THR A 118 -13.56 -11.84 6.18
C THR A 118 -12.50 -12.87 5.76
N ASN A 119 -11.31 -12.79 6.36
CA ASN A 119 -10.12 -13.54 5.98
C ASN A 119 -9.83 -13.51 4.47
N SER A 120 -10.11 -12.36 3.84
CA SER A 120 -9.97 -12.17 2.39
C SER A 120 -8.92 -11.12 2.09
N TRP A 121 -8.04 -11.45 1.16
CA TRP A 121 -7.05 -10.52 0.62
C TRP A 121 -7.69 -9.56 -0.40
N THR A 122 -7.45 -8.27 -0.20
CA THR A 122 -7.96 -7.17 -1.02
C THR A 122 -6.82 -6.20 -1.32
N TRP A 123 -6.79 -5.70 -2.56
CA TRP A 123 -5.94 -4.57 -2.93
C TRP A 123 -6.58 -3.28 -2.46
N MET A 124 -6.09 -2.73 -1.34
CA MET A 124 -6.69 -1.54 -0.73
C MET A 124 -6.66 -0.30 -1.62
N SER A 125 -5.71 -0.23 -2.55
CA SER A 125 -5.59 0.86 -3.53
C SER A 125 -6.62 0.79 -4.68
N THR A 126 -7.29 -0.34 -4.89
CA THR A 126 -8.33 -0.51 -5.94
C THR A 126 -9.67 -0.98 -5.39
N GLY A 127 -9.72 -1.50 -4.16
CA GLY A 127 -10.87 -2.19 -3.59
C GLY A 127 -11.13 -3.57 -4.19
N GLN A 128 -10.28 -4.04 -5.12
CA GLN A 128 -10.48 -5.32 -5.80
C GLN A 128 -9.98 -6.48 -4.95
N ARG A 129 -10.70 -7.60 -5.01
CA ARG A 129 -10.24 -8.87 -4.41
C ARG A 129 -8.96 -9.34 -5.11
N VAL A 130 -8.04 -9.90 -4.34
CA VAL A 130 -6.84 -10.55 -4.86
C VAL A 130 -7.22 -11.86 -5.55
N THR A 131 -6.89 -11.99 -6.85
CA THR A 131 -7.15 -13.20 -7.67
C THR A 131 -5.86 -13.89 -8.10
N PHE A 132 -4.81 -13.13 -8.37
CA PHE A 132 -3.44 -13.62 -8.60
C PHE A 132 -2.71 -13.74 -7.26
N THR A 133 -1.86 -14.76 -7.09
CA THR A 133 -0.99 -14.86 -5.91
C THR A 133 0.41 -15.33 -6.28
N ASP A 134 1.42 -14.78 -5.60
CA ASP A 134 2.84 -15.17 -5.74
C ASP A 134 3.46 -15.37 -4.35
N TRP A 135 2.78 -16.09 -3.46
CA TRP A 135 3.24 -16.34 -2.09
C TRP A 135 4.58 -17.10 -2.05
N THR A 136 5.43 -16.72 -1.11
CA THR A 136 6.58 -17.55 -0.71
C THR A 136 6.04 -18.89 -0.17
N PRO A 137 6.68 -20.05 -0.46
CA PRO A 137 6.25 -21.32 0.13
C PRO A 137 6.09 -21.22 1.65
N GLY A 138 4.91 -21.55 2.17
CA GLY A 138 4.57 -21.43 3.59
C GLY A 138 3.86 -20.13 4.00
N GLN A 139 3.63 -19.19 3.07
CA GLN A 139 2.89 -17.95 3.30
C GLN A 139 1.50 -17.97 2.63
N PRO A 140 0.50 -17.21 3.13
CA PRO A 140 0.56 -16.38 4.34
C PRO A 140 0.53 -17.23 5.62
N SER A 141 1.44 -16.94 6.55
CA SER A 141 1.67 -17.75 7.75
C SER A 141 0.96 -17.22 8.99
N ASN A 142 0.49 -15.97 8.93
CA ASN A 142 -0.18 -15.25 10.01
C ASN A 142 0.53 -15.46 11.35
N TRP A 143 1.82 -15.12 11.45
CA TRP A 143 2.57 -15.37 12.69
C TRP A 143 1.96 -14.61 13.87
N LEU A 144 1.28 -15.36 14.76
CA LEU A 144 0.42 -14.92 15.86
C LEU A 144 1.15 -14.31 17.07
N ASN A 145 2.46 -14.03 17.00
CA ASN A 145 3.24 -13.60 18.18
C ASN A 145 3.02 -12.13 18.60
N LEU A 146 2.18 -11.37 17.88
CA LEU A 146 1.80 -10.00 18.23
C LEU A 146 0.29 -9.86 18.09
N HIS A 147 -0.37 -9.28 19.10
CA HIS A 147 -1.82 -9.18 19.30
C HIS A 147 -2.66 -8.55 18.15
N ALA A 148 -2.06 -8.23 17.00
CA ALA A 148 -2.70 -7.60 15.85
C ALA A 148 -2.58 -8.38 14.53
N GLY A 149 -1.89 -9.54 14.49
CA GLY A 149 -1.75 -10.38 13.29
C GLY A 149 -0.89 -9.76 12.17
N GLU A 150 -0.57 -10.58 11.16
CA GLU A 150 0.16 -10.17 9.96
C GLU A 150 -0.82 -9.97 8.81
N HIS A 151 -1.32 -8.75 8.64
CA HIS A 151 -2.42 -8.48 7.70
C HIS A 151 -1.99 -7.71 6.45
N CYS A 152 -0.72 -7.33 6.33
CA CYS A 152 -0.22 -6.51 5.23
C CYS A 152 0.78 -7.26 4.36
N LEU A 153 0.64 -7.12 3.04
CA LEU A 153 1.45 -7.85 2.06
C LEU A 153 2.74 -7.11 1.76
N GLU A 154 3.88 -7.76 2.00
CA GLU A 154 5.20 -7.33 1.55
C GLU A 154 5.80 -8.25 0.50
N LEU A 155 6.75 -7.71 -0.27
CA LEU A 155 7.73 -8.49 -1.05
C LEU A 155 9.01 -8.60 -0.24
N TRP A 156 9.56 -9.80 -0.10
CA TRP A 156 10.67 -10.09 0.81
C TRP A 156 11.86 -10.75 0.10
N GLU A 157 13.07 -10.19 0.28
CA GLU A 157 14.28 -10.61 -0.46
C GLU A 157 14.65 -12.11 -0.30
N PRO A 158 14.69 -12.71 0.90
CA PRO A 158 14.88 -14.15 1.08
C PRO A 158 13.83 -15.01 0.39
N GLY A 159 12.61 -14.50 0.20
CA GLY A 159 11.56 -15.13 -0.61
C GLY A 159 11.72 -14.90 -2.10
N HIS A 160 12.86 -14.39 -2.57
CA HIS A 160 13.07 -13.92 -3.95
C HIS A 160 12.02 -12.88 -4.39
N TYR A 161 11.65 -11.99 -3.47
CA TYR A 161 10.60 -10.98 -3.65
C TYR A 161 9.23 -11.56 -4.02
N ARG A 162 8.97 -12.80 -3.59
CA ARG A 162 7.62 -13.36 -3.48
C ARG A 162 6.92 -12.81 -2.25
N TRP A 163 5.62 -13.03 -2.16
CA TRP A 163 4.77 -12.39 -1.15
C TRP A 163 5.00 -13.01 0.23
N ASN A 164 4.94 -12.15 1.24
CA ASN A 164 4.95 -12.48 2.66
C ASN A 164 3.90 -11.61 3.34
N ASP A 165 3.10 -12.17 4.24
CA ASP A 165 2.28 -11.36 5.14
C ASP A 165 3.13 -10.87 6.31
N LYS A 166 2.86 -9.64 6.76
CA LYS A 166 3.59 -9.02 7.85
C LYS A 166 2.73 -8.06 8.65
N ASN A 167 3.17 -7.80 9.87
CA ASN A 167 2.59 -6.77 10.72
C ASN A 167 2.66 -5.39 10.03
N CYS A 168 1.49 -4.81 9.79
CA CYS A 168 1.31 -3.52 9.09
C CYS A 168 2.05 -2.34 9.73
N LEU A 169 2.40 -2.44 11.01
CA LEU A 169 3.09 -1.41 11.77
C LEU A 169 4.61 -1.45 11.60
N GLU A 170 5.18 -2.46 10.96
CA GLU A 170 6.62 -2.54 10.70
C GLU A 170 7.06 -1.48 9.68
N ILE A 171 8.30 -0.99 9.82
CA ILE A 171 8.86 0.01 8.91
C ILE A 171 9.59 -0.70 7.78
N SER A 172 9.23 -0.37 6.53
CA SER A 172 9.80 -0.99 5.34
C SER A 172 9.97 0.03 4.21
N TYR A 173 10.72 -0.33 3.17
CA TYR A 173 10.58 0.36 1.88
C TYR A 173 9.22 0.00 1.28
N PHE A 174 8.84 0.67 0.22
CA PHE A 174 7.54 0.44 -0.42
C PHE A 174 7.54 0.86 -1.87
N ILE A 175 6.52 0.40 -2.59
CA ILE A 175 6.42 0.54 -4.03
C ILE A 175 5.15 1.31 -4.33
N CYS A 176 5.30 2.46 -4.99
CA CYS A 176 4.17 3.17 -5.53
C CYS A 176 3.94 2.73 -6.99
N GLU A 177 2.67 2.67 -7.38
CA GLU A 177 2.28 2.64 -8.79
C GLU A 177 1.77 4.00 -9.24
N TYR A 178 2.10 4.33 -10.48
CA TYR A 178 1.74 5.55 -11.18
C TYR A 178 1.19 5.21 -12.56
N TYR A 179 0.62 6.20 -13.22
CA TYR A 179 0.09 6.06 -14.57
C TYR A 179 0.62 7.19 -15.45
N ASP A 180 1.19 6.81 -16.59
CA ASP A 180 1.65 7.74 -17.61
C ASP A 180 0.66 7.78 -18.79
N LEU A 181 0.71 8.87 -19.55
CA LEU A 181 0.00 9.05 -20.83
C LEU A 181 0.56 8.15 -21.93
#